data_AF-A0A6J4K2X5-F1
#
_entry.id   AF-A0A6J4K2X5-F1
#
_cell.length_a   1.000
_cell.length_b   1.000
_cell.length_c   1.000
_cell.angle_alpha   90.00
_cell.angle_beta   90.00
_cell.angle_gamma   90.00
#
_symmetry.space_group_name_H-M   'P 1'
#
loop_
_entity.id
_entity.type
_entity.pdbx_description
1 polymer ?
#
loop_
_entity_poly.entity_id
_entity_poly.type
_entity_poly.pdbx_seq_one_letter_code
_entity_poly.pdbx_strand_id
1 'polypeptide(L)'
;EYSFWLWFIPLIGLVVIAVGRSVGRPGRILLLDLGITDVILGRDGTMKQAPGKGLAGLPFGWLLGAVAALGLGLLMSGQRVWGTVLIGLALLGVLLLGLLRLTLVQAAVVATLLLHFVYYTFVIGGDHFEWRVYSHLILLVFVSFVWLLDRAGTRPVVAVASLTLFVILSWPIPWMHWSLTHAIKERTGSVRPSIAQATAERFPQAPGLLVGYLRLYDDMQSWLIGHAVGMRHQEHKLFHELLVRVLPTREQGLAMNAEGFLVTANPNVGVIAWVLPKVNVIDTLGLNDYVIARVPVDSSTGFMAHERHPPPGYVECFAPNVEVIDLQLLVHPRPVELTADKIAECEKHYTQMASNP
;
A
#
# COMPACT_ATOMS: atom_id res chain seq x y z
N GLU A 1 7.45 -6.82 10.39
CA GLU A 1 8.89 -6.53 10.54
C GLU A 1 9.79 -7.73 10.23
N TYR A 2 9.55 -8.93 10.78
CA TYR A 2 10.39 -10.12 10.50
C TYR A 2 10.40 -10.61 9.04
N SER A 3 9.31 -10.39 8.29
CA SER A 3 9.23 -10.72 6.86
C SER A 3 10.15 -9.85 5.99
N PHE A 4 10.43 -8.61 6.39
CA PHE A 4 11.34 -7.73 5.66
C PHE A 4 12.77 -8.29 5.69
N TRP A 5 13.24 -8.70 6.88
CA TRP A 5 14.59 -9.24 7.05
C TRP A 5 14.81 -10.58 6.34
N LEU A 6 13.77 -11.42 6.25
CA LEU A 6 13.79 -12.68 5.49
C LEU A 6 14.10 -12.50 4.00
N TRP A 7 13.70 -11.38 3.39
CA TRP A 7 14.00 -11.06 1.99
C TRP A 7 15.23 -10.18 1.83
N PHE A 8 15.50 -9.31 2.81
CA PHE A 8 16.60 -8.34 2.75
C PHE A 8 17.98 -9.01 2.92
N ILE A 9 18.10 -10.03 3.78
CA ILE A 9 19.36 -10.76 4.01
C ILE A 9 19.82 -11.52 2.75
N PRO A 10 18.96 -12.30 2.05
CA PRO A 10 19.31 -12.91 0.78
C PRO A 10 19.70 -11.89 -0.30
N LEU A 11 19.02 -10.74 -0.35
CA LEU A 11 19.34 -9.67 -1.29
C LEU A 11 20.74 -9.10 -1.04
N ILE A 12 21.09 -8.81 0.22
CA ILE A 12 22.45 -8.39 0.60
C ILE A 12 23.46 -9.48 0.25
N GLY A 13 23.15 -10.75 0.53
CA GLY A 13 24.00 -11.88 0.17
C GLY A 13 24.26 -11.97 -1.34
N LEU A 14 23.22 -11.80 -2.17
CA LEU A 14 23.33 -11.75 -3.63
C LEU A 14 24.17 -10.56 -4.11
N VAL A 15 24.01 -9.39 -3.47
CA VAL A 15 24.83 -8.20 -3.76
C VAL A 15 26.30 -8.48 -3.45
N VAL A 16 26.62 -9.02 -2.27
CA VAL A 16 27.99 -9.34 -1.87
C VAL A 16 28.61 -10.40 -2.79
N ILE A 17 27.86 -11.45 -3.14
CA ILE A 17 28.33 -12.48 -4.08
C ILE A 17 28.58 -11.88 -5.47
N ALA A 18 27.67 -11.03 -5.96
CA ALA A 18 27.83 -10.37 -7.26
C ALA A 18 29.01 -9.40 -7.27
N VAL A 19 29.26 -8.67 -6.17
CA VAL A 19 30.42 -7.78 -6.03
C VAL A 19 31.69 -8.61 -6.02
N GLY A 20 31.74 -9.67 -5.21
CA GLY A 20 32.86 -10.61 -5.11
C GLY A 20 33.22 -11.27 -6.45
N ARG A 21 32.22 -11.66 -7.24
CA ARG A 21 32.43 -12.20 -8.60
C ARG A 21 32.90 -11.16 -9.62
N SER A 22 32.76 -9.88 -9.31
CA SER A 22 33.07 -8.77 -10.21
C SER A 22 34.41 -8.07 -9.93
N VAL A 23 35.15 -8.53 -8.91
CA VAL A 23 36.42 -7.95 -8.40
C VAL A 23 37.52 -7.79 -9.46
N GLY A 24 37.40 -8.40 -10.65
CA GLY A 24 38.38 -8.22 -11.74
C GLY A 24 38.12 -7.06 -12.72
N ARG A 25 36.93 -6.42 -12.72
CA ARG A 25 36.57 -5.39 -13.73
C ARG A 25 35.61 -4.32 -13.18
N PRO A 26 36.09 -3.34 -12.39
CA PRO A 26 35.25 -2.29 -11.80
C PRO A 26 34.52 -1.43 -12.85
N GLY A 27 35.11 -1.24 -14.04
CA GLY A 27 34.46 -0.55 -15.16
C GLY A 27 33.11 -1.17 -15.58
N ARG A 28 32.95 -2.49 -15.45
CA ARG A 28 31.68 -3.17 -15.72
C ARG A 28 30.63 -2.99 -14.63
N ILE A 29 31.04 -2.93 -13.37
CA ILE A 29 30.10 -2.71 -12.25
C ILE A 29 29.57 -1.28 -12.31
N LEU A 30 30.45 -0.33 -12.59
CA LEU A 30 30.11 1.09 -12.68
C LEU A 30 29.53 1.49 -14.03
N LEU A 31 29.31 0.53 -14.95
CA LEU A 31 28.73 0.77 -16.29
C LEU A 31 29.56 1.75 -17.14
N LEU A 32 30.86 1.87 -16.87
CA LEU A 32 31.78 2.75 -17.59
C LEU A 32 32.18 2.20 -18.96
N ASP A 33 31.95 0.92 -19.21
CA ASP A 33 32.26 0.24 -20.47
C ASP A 33 31.01 0.04 -21.37
N LEU A 34 29.83 0.50 -20.93
CA LEU A 34 28.56 0.26 -21.62
C LEU A 34 28.00 1.54 -22.22
N GLY A 35 27.78 1.54 -23.53
CA GLY A 35 27.03 2.60 -24.20
C GLY A 35 25.55 2.53 -23.83
N ILE A 36 24.85 3.66 -23.94
CA ILE A 36 23.39 3.76 -23.70
C ILE A 36 22.63 2.73 -24.56
N THR A 37 23.07 2.50 -25.80
CA THR A 37 22.45 1.54 -26.72
C THR A 37 22.57 0.09 -26.26
N ASP A 38 23.70 -0.29 -25.66
CA ASP A 38 23.92 -1.66 -25.14
C ASP A 38 23.01 -1.95 -23.95
N VAL A 39 22.75 -0.92 -23.14
CA VAL A 39 21.85 -0.97 -21.99
C VAL A 39 20.38 -1.10 -22.43
N ILE A 40 19.99 -0.40 -23.50
CA ILE A 40 18.63 -0.40 -24.04
C ILE A 40 18.30 -1.71 -24.78
N LEU A 41 19.17 -2.15 -25.69
CA LEU A 41 18.88 -3.24 -26.63
C LEU A 41 19.19 -4.65 -26.08
N GLY A 42 19.87 -4.73 -24.93
CA GLY A 42 20.29 -5.99 -24.33
C GLY A 42 21.57 -6.55 -24.93
N ARG A 43 22.32 -7.30 -24.11
CA ARG A 43 23.69 -7.78 -24.42
C ARG A 43 23.78 -8.82 -25.53
N ASP A 44 22.67 -9.49 -25.87
CA ASP A 44 22.67 -10.64 -26.78
C ASP A 44 22.45 -10.24 -28.25
N GLY A 45 22.21 -8.96 -28.52
CA GLY A 45 22.12 -8.45 -29.87
C GLY A 45 23.48 -8.50 -30.56
N THR A 46 23.67 -9.45 -31.47
CA THR A 46 24.74 -9.48 -32.49
C THR A 46 24.64 -8.31 -33.49
N MET A 47 24.30 -7.11 -33.03
CA MET A 47 24.43 -5.91 -33.84
C MET A 47 25.91 -5.56 -33.91
N LYS A 48 26.49 -5.79 -35.10
CA LYS A 48 27.79 -5.26 -35.49
C LYS A 48 27.84 -3.79 -35.09
N GLN A 49 28.80 -3.46 -34.22
CA GLN A 49 29.07 -2.12 -33.69
C GLN A 49 28.80 -1.06 -34.76
N ALA A 50 27.74 -0.27 -34.57
CA ALA A 50 27.51 0.90 -35.41
C ALA A 50 28.59 1.92 -35.06
N PRO A 51 29.47 2.31 -36.00
CA PRO A 51 30.55 3.26 -35.73
C PRO A 51 29.97 4.68 -35.70
N GLY A 52 29.34 5.05 -34.60
CA GLY A 52 28.77 6.38 -34.40
C GLY A 52 29.36 7.06 -33.17
N LYS A 53 30.24 8.05 -33.38
CA LYS A 53 30.78 8.96 -32.33
C LYS A 53 29.73 9.99 -31.86
N GLY A 54 28.51 9.52 -31.54
CA GLY A 54 27.42 10.34 -31.02
C GLY A 54 27.17 10.11 -29.53
N LEU A 55 26.08 10.67 -28.99
CA LEU A 55 25.59 10.43 -27.62
C LEU A 55 25.47 8.94 -27.25
N ALA A 56 25.35 8.05 -28.25
CA ALA A 56 25.36 6.60 -28.06
C ALA A 56 26.66 6.05 -27.46
N GLY A 57 27.79 6.75 -27.63
CA GLY A 57 29.10 6.37 -27.08
C GLY A 57 29.39 6.89 -25.67
N LEU A 58 28.48 7.69 -25.09
CA LEU A 58 28.64 8.16 -23.72
C LEU A 58 28.39 6.99 -22.76
N PRO A 59 29.36 6.61 -21.92
CA PRO A 59 29.16 5.46 -21.06
C PRO A 59 28.09 5.75 -20.02
N PHE A 60 27.15 4.84 -19.88
CA PHE A 60 25.97 5.00 -19.03
C PHE A 60 26.36 5.27 -17.56
N GLY A 61 27.50 4.73 -17.12
CA GLY A 61 28.08 5.01 -15.80
C GLY A 61 28.35 6.48 -15.52
N TRP A 62 28.75 7.27 -16.52
CA TRP A 62 28.95 8.71 -16.36
C TRP A 62 27.64 9.46 -16.12
N LEU A 63 26.56 9.01 -16.76
CA LEU A 63 25.23 9.58 -16.52
C LEU A 63 24.81 9.34 -15.06
N LEU A 64 24.96 8.12 -14.56
CA LEU A 64 24.65 7.80 -13.15
C LEU A 64 25.55 8.56 -12.18
N GLY A 65 26.84 8.70 -12.49
CA GLY A 65 27.78 9.51 -11.72
C GLY A 65 27.38 10.98 -11.66
N ALA A 66 26.95 11.56 -12.78
CA ALA A 66 26.44 12.93 -12.83
C ALA A 66 25.16 13.11 -12.01
N VAL A 67 24.23 12.14 -12.07
CA VAL A 67 23.01 12.12 -11.25
C VAL A 67 23.36 12.07 -9.75
N ALA A 68 24.31 11.22 -9.35
CA ALA A 68 24.76 11.14 -7.97
C ALA A 68 25.45 12.43 -7.49
N ALA A 69 26.30 13.02 -8.33
CA ALA A 69 26.98 14.28 -8.02
C ALA A 69 25.98 15.45 -7.87
N LEU A 70 24.97 15.53 -8.75
CA LEU A 70 23.89 16.50 -8.63
C LEU A 70 23.10 16.28 -7.33
N GLY A 71 22.78 15.01 -7.00
CA GLY A 71 22.13 14.66 -5.74
C GLY A 71 22.92 15.10 -4.51
N LEU A 72 24.24 14.89 -4.51
CA LEU A 72 25.11 15.37 -3.44
C LEU A 72 25.11 16.90 -3.34
N GLY A 73 25.16 17.61 -4.47
CA GLY A 73 25.04 19.06 -4.52
C GLY A 73 23.72 19.57 -3.91
N LEU A 74 22.60 18.88 -4.20
CA LEU A 74 21.30 19.19 -3.59
C LEU A 74 21.26 18.91 -2.08
N LEU A 75 21.91 17.85 -1.60
CA LEU A 75 22.04 17.61 -0.16
C LEU A 75 22.83 18.74 0.52
N MET A 76 23.94 19.15 -0.08
CA MET A 76 24.79 20.22 0.44
C MET A 76 24.10 21.59 0.44
N SER A 77 23.16 21.84 -0.49
CA SER A 77 22.35 23.06 -0.52
C SER A 77 21.12 23.04 0.39
N GLY A 78 20.94 21.97 1.18
CA GLY A 78 19.82 21.82 2.11
C GLY A 78 18.57 21.17 1.52
N GLN A 79 18.56 20.81 0.23
CA GLN A 79 17.48 20.07 -0.42
C GLN A 79 17.56 18.57 -0.15
N ARG A 80 17.38 18.19 1.12
CA ARG A 80 17.60 16.82 1.63
C ARG A 80 16.80 15.75 0.88
N VAL A 81 15.53 16.01 0.57
CA VAL A 81 14.64 15.03 -0.08
C VAL A 81 15.13 14.71 -1.50
N TRP A 82 15.28 15.74 -2.34
CA TRP A 82 15.68 15.57 -3.74
C TRP A 82 17.11 15.03 -3.87
N GLY A 83 18.02 15.49 -3.02
CA GLY A 83 19.38 14.96 -3.00
C GLY A 83 19.43 13.46 -2.66
N THR A 84 18.64 13.02 -1.67
CA THR A 84 18.52 11.60 -1.30
C THR A 84 17.91 10.78 -2.44
N VAL A 85 16.86 11.29 -3.10
CA VAL A 85 16.21 10.61 -4.23
C VAL A 85 17.19 10.40 -5.39
N LEU A 86 17.93 11.43 -5.81
CA LEU A 86 18.88 11.30 -6.93
C LEU A 86 20.02 10.33 -6.63
N ILE A 87 20.59 10.38 -5.42
CA ILE A 87 21.61 9.42 -4.99
C ILE A 87 21.03 8.01 -4.96
N GLY A 88 19.83 7.83 -4.40
CA GLY A 88 19.13 6.55 -4.38
C GLY A 88 18.90 5.98 -5.78
N LEU A 89 18.47 6.80 -6.75
CA LEU A 89 18.28 6.39 -8.14
C LEU A 89 19.60 5.99 -8.82
N ALA A 90 20.69 6.73 -8.57
CA ALA A 90 22.00 6.39 -9.11
C ALA A 90 22.51 5.05 -8.56
N LEU A 91 22.40 4.84 -7.24
CA LEU A 91 22.76 3.59 -6.58
C LEU A 91 21.91 2.42 -7.08
N LEU A 92 20.59 2.63 -7.23
CA LEU A 92 19.69 1.64 -7.78
C LEU A 92 20.05 1.30 -9.23
N GLY A 93 20.43 2.28 -10.05
CA GLY A 93 20.92 2.07 -11.41
C GLY A 93 22.18 1.20 -11.46
N VAL A 94 23.19 1.51 -10.63
CA VAL A 94 24.43 0.71 -10.52
C VAL A 94 24.12 -0.70 -10.06
N LEU A 95 23.25 -0.85 -9.06
CA LEU A 95 22.82 -2.15 -8.54
C LEU A 95 22.13 -2.99 -9.62
N LEU A 96 21.10 -2.46 -10.27
CA LEU A 96 20.26 -3.22 -11.19
C LEU A 96 20.99 -3.51 -12.52
N LEU A 97 21.61 -2.50 -13.11
CA LEU A 97 22.22 -2.61 -14.44
C LEU A 97 23.67 -3.10 -14.37
N GLY A 98 24.42 -2.66 -13.36
CA GLY A 98 25.83 -3.02 -13.19
C GLY A 98 25.98 -4.37 -12.52
N LEU A 99 25.47 -4.46 -11.30
CA LEU A 99 25.69 -5.62 -10.44
C LEU A 99 24.82 -6.82 -10.83
N LEU A 100 23.50 -6.61 -10.95
CA LEU A 100 22.56 -7.66 -11.34
C LEU A 100 22.51 -7.90 -12.85
N ARG A 101 23.15 -7.02 -13.63
CA ARG A 101 23.28 -7.13 -15.10
C ARG A 101 21.94 -7.23 -15.82
N LEU A 102 20.90 -6.59 -15.27
CA LEU A 102 19.60 -6.52 -15.92
C LEU A 102 19.67 -5.66 -17.18
N THR A 103 18.83 -5.95 -18.18
CA THR A 103 18.59 -5.00 -19.27
C THR A 103 17.91 -3.74 -18.72
N LEU A 104 17.93 -2.62 -19.47
CA LEU A 104 17.23 -1.40 -19.03
C LEU A 104 15.75 -1.64 -18.73
N VAL A 105 15.10 -2.44 -19.56
CA VAL A 105 13.68 -2.80 -19.39
C VAL A 105 13.48 -3.61 -18.12
N GLN A 106 14.29 -4.66 -17.90
CA GLN A 106 14.21 -5.47 -16.69
C GLN A 106 14.49 -4.64 -15.43
N ALA A 107 15.52 -3.79 -15.48
CA ALA A 107 15.85 -2.89 -14.39
C ALA A 107 14.73 -1.89 -14.11
N ALA A 108 14.10 -1.31 -15.14
CA ALA A 108 12.96 -0.41 -14.97
C ALA A 108 11.77 -1.11 -14.32
N VAL A 109 11.46 -2.34 -14.73
CA VAL A 109 10.38 -3.15 -14.13
C VAL A 109 10.69 -3.46 -12.66
N VAL A 110 11.90 -3.96 -12.37
CA VAL A 110 12.33 -4.30 -11.01
C VAL A 110 12.36 -3.05 -10.12
N ALA A 111 12.92 -1.94 -10.61
CA ALA A 111 12.93 -0.66 -9.90
C ALA A 111 11.51 -0.17 -9.59
N THR A 112 10.60 -0.25 -10.57
CA THR A 112 9.20 0.16 -10.38
C THR A 112 8.53 -0.67 -9.29
N LEU A 113 8.70 -2.00 -9.33
CA LEU A 113 8.15 -2.90 -8.32
C LEU A 113 8.74 -2.65 -6.93
N LEU A 114 10.06 -2.45 -6.84
CA LEU A 114 10.75 -2.16 -5.59
C LEU A 114 10.35 -0.80 -5.01
N LEU A 115 10.32 0.25 -5.83
CA LEU A 115 9.90 1.58 -5.39
C LEU A 115 8.45 1.57 -4.94
N HIS A 116 7.57 0.88 -5.66
CA HIS A 116 6.18 0.66 -5.26
C HIS A 116 6.11 -0.05 -3.90
N PHE A 117 6.83 -1.17 -3.75
CA PHE A 117 6.90 -1.93 -2.50
C PHE A 117 7.38 -1.05 -1.33
N VAL A 118 8.50 -0.33 -1.49
CA VAL A 118 9.10 0.54 -0.47
C VAL A 118 8.16 1.68 -0.12
N TYR A 119 7.63 2.40 -1.13
CA TYR A 119 6.71 3.50 -0.92
C TYR A 119 5.51 3.07 -0.09
N TYR A 120 4.85 1.98 -0.45
CA TYR A 120 3.69 1.56 0.31
C TYR A 120 4.02 0.93 1.65
N THR A 121 5.15 0.23 1.79
CA THR A 121 5.56 -0.35 3.08
C THR A 121 5.85 0.74 4.11
N PHE A 122 6.56 1.80 3.70
CA PHE A 122 7.09 2.80 4.64
C PHE A 122 6.31 4.11 4.69
N VAL A 123 5.62 4.49 3.61
CA VAL A 123 4.88 5.77 3.54
C VAL A 123 3.39 5.56 3.79
N ILE A 124 2.79 4.55 3.15
CA ILE A 124 1.34 4.32 3.25
C ILE A 124 1.00 3.40 4.43
N GLY A 125 1.75 2.30 4.62
CA GLY A 125 1.42 1.25 5.58
C GLY A 125 0.54 0.15 4.96
N GLY A 126 0.75 -1.11 5.38
CA GLY A 126 0.26 -2.31 4.70
C GLY A 126 -1.25 -2.55 4.66
N ASP A 127 -2.03 -1.75 5.39
CA ASP A 127 -3.48 -1.94 5.59
C ASP A 127 -4.35 -0.86 4.91
N HIS A 128 -3.78 -0.05 4.02
CA HIS A 128 -4.57 0.95 3.30
C HIS A 128 -5.27 0.33 2.09
N PHE A 129 -6.59 0.19 2.23
CA PHE A 129 -7.47 -0.54 1.31
C PHE A 129 -7.75 0.15 -0.02
N GLU A 130 -7.39 1.44 -0.21
CA GLU A 130 -7.60 2.19 -1.47
C GLU A 130 -7.07 1.43 -2.69
N TRP A 131 -5.99 0.69 -2.50
CA TRP A 131 -5.39 -0.20 -3.47
C TRP A 131 -4.80 -1.37 -2.70
N ARG A 132 -5.26 -2.62 -2.89
CA ARG A 132 -4.56 -3.78 -2.33
C ARG A 132 -3.13 -3.79 -2.86
N VAL A 133 -2.21 -3.23 -2.08
CA VAL A 133 -0.89 -2.77 -2.48
C VAL A 133 -0.03 -3.87 -3.07
N TYR A 134 -0.11 -5.06 -2.47
CA TYR A 134 0.57 -6.28 -2.89
C TYR A 134 -0.20 -7.10 -3.91
N SER A 135 -1.41 -6.67 -4.30
CA SER A 135 -2.12 -7.29 -5.42
C SER A 135 -1.32 -7.09 -6.71
N HIS A 136 -0.43 -6.08 -6.77
CA HIS A 136 0.34 -5.67 -7.96
C HIS A 136 -0.54 -5.50 -9.21
N LEU A 137 -1.86 -5.45 -9.04
CA LEU A 137 -2.83 -5.69 -10.11
C LEU A 137 -2.72 -4.62 -11.18
N ILE A 138 -2.51 -3.36 -10.80
CA ILE A 138 -2.35 -2.25 -11.74
C ILE A 138 -1.11 -2.46 -12.61
N LEU A 139 0.02 -2.82 -11.99
CA LEU A 139 1.27 -3.09 -12.72
C LEU A 139 1.11 -4.33 -13.61
N LEU A 140 0.46 -5.37 -13.13
CA LEU A 140 0.17 -6.58 -13.90
C LEU A 140 -0.80 -6.30 -15.05
N VAL A 141 -1.81 -5.45 -14.86
CA VAL A 141 -2.74 -5.00 -15.92
C VAL A 141 -1.97 -4.23 -16.99
N PHE A 142 -1.08 -3.31 -16.59
CA PHE A 142 -0.24 -2.58 -17.53
C PHE A 142 0.69 -3.53 -18.32
N VAL A 143 1.39 -4.44 -17.64
CA VAL A 143 2.25 -5.45 -18.29
C VAL A 143 1.46 -6.36 -19.21
N SER A 144 0.28 -6.81 -18.77
CA SER A 144 -0.62 -7.65 -19.57
C SER A 144 -1.14 -6.92 -20.80
N PHE A 145 -1.39 -5.60 -20.70
CA PHE A 145 -1.80 -4.78 -21.83
C PHE A 145 -0.67 -4.63 -22.85
N VAL A 146 0.56 -4.35 -22.42
CA VAL A 146 1.74 -4.34 -23.31
C VAL A 146 1.92 -5.69 -23.99
N TRP A 147 1.84 -6.78 -23.24
CA TRP A 147 1.95 -8.14 -23.76
C TRP A 147 0.82 -8.47 -24.76
N LEU A 148 -0.41 -8.02 -24.49
CA LEU A 148 -1.54 -8.19 -25.41
C LEU A 148 -1.29 -7.47 -26.74
N LEU A 149 -0.77 -6.24 -26.71
CA LEU A 149 -0.46 -5.48 -27.93
C LEU A 149 0.58 -6.20 -28.80
N ASP A 150 1.61 -6.77 -28.17
CA ASP A 150 2.62 -7.59 -28.83
C ASP A 150 2.01 -8.86 -29.44
N ARG A 151 1.23 -9.61 -28.66
CA ARG A 151 0.58 -10.86 -29.11
C ARG A 151 -0.47 -10.67 -30.18
N ALA A 152 -1.14 -9.51 -30.21
CA ALA A 152 -2.05 -9.15 -31.27
C ALA A 152 -1.33 -8.76 -32.59
N GLY A 153 0.00 -8.70 -32.61
CA GLY A 153 0.77 -8.26 -33.77
C GLY A 153 0.49 -6.78 -34.10
N THR A 154 0.21 -5.97 -33.09
CA THR A 154 -0.22 -4.58 -33.26
C THR A 154 0.91 -3.78 -33.92
N ARG A 155 0.58 -2.99 -34.95
CA ARG A 155 1.57 -2.09 -35.57
C ARG A 155 2.14 -1.14 -34.51
N PRO A 156 3.45 -0.82 -34.51
CA PRO A 156 4.08 -0.02 -33.45
C PRO A 156 3.38 1.32 -33.17
N VAL A 157 2.94 2.02 -34.22
CA VAL A 157 2.22 3.30 -34.08
C VAL A 157 0.90 3.12 -33.33
N VAL A 158 0.17 2.05 -33.62
CA VAL A 158 -1.10 1.74 -32.95
C VAL A 158 -0.83 1.32 -31.51
N ALA A 159 0.20 0.49 -31.26
CA ALA A 159 0.58 0.09 -29.91
C ALA A 159 0.96 1.31 -29.04
N VAL A 160 1.76 2.23 -29.57
CA VAL A 160 2.13 3.49 -28.89
C VAL A 160 0.90 4.36 -28.63
N ALA A 161 0.01 4.52 -29.62
CA ALA A 161 -1.22 5.29 -29.46
C ALA A 161 -2.14 4.67 -28.39
N SER A 162 -2.30 3.34 -28.40
CA SER A 162 -3.10 2.60 -27.41
C SER A 162 -2.51 2.68 -26.01
N LEU A 163 -1.19 2.56 -25.86
CA LEU A 163 -0.50 2.75 -24.58
C LEU A 163 -0.63 4.18 -24.06
N THR A 164 -0.50 5.16 -24.95
CA THR A 164 -0.66 6.56 -24.61
C THR A 164 -2.08 6.84 -24.12
N LEU A 165 -3.08 6.33 -24.84
CA LEU A 165 -4.48 6.45 -24.45
C LEU A 165 -4.75 5.74 -23.12
N PHE A 166 -4.22 4.53 -22.92
CA PHE A 166 -4.33 3.80 -21.65
C PHE A 166 -3.81 4.67 -20.49
N VAL A 167 -2.60 5.23 -20.61
CA VAL A 167 -1.99 6.07 -19.58
C VAL A 167 -2.81 7.35 -19.35
N ILE A 168 -3.27 8.02 -20.40
CA ILE A 168 -4.09 9.24 -20.30
C ILE A 168 -5.44 8.95 -19.65
N LEU A 169 -6.03 7.78 -19.85
CA LEU A 169 -7.31 7.42 -19.23
C LEU A 169 -7.17 6.91 -17.80
N SER A 170 -6.02 6.31 -17.45
CA SER A 170 -5.79 5.71 -16.13
C SER A 170 -5.15 6.67 -15.14
N TRP A 171 -4.29 7.60 -15.59
CA TRP A 171 -3.40 8.35 -14.70
C TRP A 171 -3.97 9.67 -14.18
N PRO A 172 -4.55 10.56 -15.01
CA PRO A 172 -5.01 11.87 -14.56
C PRO A 172 -6.14 11.80 -13.54
N ILE A 173 -7.04 10.82 -13.64
CA ILE A 173 -8.23 10.76 -12.78
C ILE A 173 -7.85 10.54 -11.31
N PRO A 174 -7.05 9.53 -10.93
CA PRO A 174 -6.59 9.38 -9.55
C PRO A 174 -5.87 10.62 -9.01
N TRP A 175 -5.08 11.32 -9.83
CA TRP A 175 -4.39 12.53 -9.37
C TRP A 175 -5.32 13.73 -9.23
N MET A 176 -6.29 13.88 -10.12
CA MET A 176 -7.35 14.88 -9.96
C MET A 176 -8.15 14.59 -8.69
N HIS A 177 -8.55 13.33 -8.49
CA HIS A 177 -9.23 12.87 -7.27
C HIS A 177 -8.44 13.22 -6.02
N TRP A 178 -7.16 12.82 -5.95
CA TRP A 178 -6.29 13.15 -4.83
C TRP A 178 -6.15 14.66 -4.64
N SER A 179 -5.93 15.43 -5.72
CA SER A 179 -5.77 16.88 -5.63
C SER A 179 -7.00 17.58 -5.04
N LEU A 180 -8.20 17.03 -5.29
CA LEU A 180 -9.46 17.56 -4.80
C LEU A 180 -9.82 17.08 -3.40
N THR A 181 -9.29 15.93 -2.97
CA THR A 181 -9.71 15.26 -1.73
C THR A 181 -8.64 15.20 -0.63
N HIS A 182 -7.36 15.39 -0.95
CA HIS A 182 -6.27 15.30 0.03
C HIS A 182 -6.35 16.35 1.15
N ALA A 183 -7.05 17.46 0.91
CA ALA A 183 -7.20 18.56 1.86
C ALA A 183 -8.49 18.48 2.71
N ILE A 184 -9.27 17.41 2.62
CA ILE A 184 -10.46 17.22 3.46
C ILE A 184 -10.02 17.07 4.92
N LYS A 185 -10.51 17.96 5.79
CA LYS A 185 -10.15 18.01 7.22
C LYS A 185 -11.22 17.47 8.15
N GLU A 186 -12.43 17.24 7.66
CA GLU A 186 -13.57 16.84 8.47
C GLU A 186 -14.05 15.46 8.04
N ARG A 187 -14.32 14.59 9.04
CA ARG A 187 -14.90 13.27 8.82
C ARG A 187 -16.36 13.46 8.43
N THR A 188 -16.55 13.69 7.15
CA THR A 188 -17.85 13.69 6.53
C THR A 188 -18.14 12.25 6.15
N GLY A 189 -18.60 11.43 7.10
CA GLY A 189 -19.04 10.05 6.83
C GLY A 189 -20.10 9.93 5.72
N SER A 190 -20.55 11.07 5.18
CA SER A 190 -21.54 11.26 4.14
C SER A 190 -21.10 12.18 2.97
N VAL A 191 -19.99 12.95 3.05
CA VAL A 191 -19.57 13.78 1.91
C VAL A 191 -18.61 12.97 1.06
N ARG A 192 -19.15 12.45 -0.03
CA ARG A 192 -18.41 11.85 -1.14
C ARG A 192 -18.16 12.97 -2.14
N PRO A 193 -17.09 13.78 -2.00
CA PRO A 193 -16.78 14.80 -3.00
C PRO A 193 -16.70 14.13 -4.36
N SER A 194 -17.58 14.58 -5.26
CA SER A 194 -17.62 14.13 -6.64
C SER A 194 -16.55 14.89 -7.41
N ILE A 195 -15.60 14.17 -8.01
CA ILE A 195 -14.64 14.75 -8.94
C ILE A 195 -15.37 15.36 -10.12
N ALA A 196 -16.41 14.68 -10.61
CA ALA A 196 -17.19 15.16 -11.74
C ALA A 196 -17.83 16.52 -11.44
N GLN A 197 -18.41 16.68 -10.25
CA GLN A 197 -18.98 17.95 -9.79
C GLN A 197 -17.89 19.01 -9.66
N ALA A 198 -16.82 18.73 -8.92
CA ALA A 198 -15.71 19.67 -8.73
C ALA A 198 -15.05 20.10 -10.06
N THR A 199 -14.97 19.17 -11.02
CA THR A 199 -14.46 19.44 -12.37
C THR A 199 -15.41 20.32 -13.15
N ALA A 200 -16.72 20.05 -13.11
CA ALA A 200 -17.73 20.86 -13.79
C ALA A 200 -17.82 22.28 -13.22
N GLU A 201 -17.67 22.45 -11.91
CA GLU A 201 -17.65 23.75 -11.25
C GLU A 201 -16.38 24.55 -11.59
N ARG A 202 -15.21 23.90 -11.55
CA ARG A 202 -13.92 24.54 -11.83
C ARG A 202 -13.69 24.80 -13.32
N PHE A 203 -14.22 23.93 -14.18
CA PHE A 203 -14.07 23.99 -15.62
C PHE A 203 -15.45 23.83 -16.30
N PRO A 204 -16.29 24.88 -16.33
CA PRO A 204 -17.63 24.80 -16.89
C PRO A 204 -17.69 24.42 -18.38
N GLN A 205 -16.58 24.60 -19.10
CA GLN A 205 -16.43 24.23 -20.51
C GLN A 205 -15.88 22.81 -20.71
N ALA A 206 -15.69 22.04 -19.62
CA ALA A 206 -15.23 20.66 -19.74
C ALA A 206 -16.20 19.86 -20.63
N PRO A 207 -15.69 19.07 -21.59
CA PRO A 207 -16.56 18.28 -22.46
C PRO A 207 -17.46 17.36 -21.65
N GLY A 208 -18.75 17.29 -22.02
CA GLY A 208 -19.72 16.44 -21.31
C GLY A 208 -19.30 14.96 -21.23
N LEU A 209 -18.56 14.47 -22.24
CA LEU A 209 -17.98 13.13 -22.24
C LEU A 209 -16.98 12.92 -21.09
N LEU A 210 -16.11 13.92 -20.84
CA LEU A 210 -15.13 13.86 -19.75
C LEU A 210 -15.85 13.87 -18.40
N VAL A 211 -16.84 14.76 -18.21
CA VAL A 211 -17.63 14.82 -16.98
C VAL A 211 -18.41 13.51 -16.76
N GLY A 212 -18.98 12.93 -17.82
CA GLY A 212 -19.66 11.63 -17.77
C GLY A 212 -18.74 10.50 -17.34
N TYR A 213 -17.52 10.44 -17.89
CA TYR A 213 -16.52 9.46 -17.47
C TYR A 213 -16.10 9.63 -16.00
N LEU A 214 -15.93 10.87 -15.54
CA LEU A 214 -15.65 11.16 -14.13
C LEU A 214 -16.80 10.74 -13.20
N ARG A 215 -18.06 10.84 -13.64
CA ARG A 215 -19.22 10.35 -12.85
C ARG A 215 -19.18 8.84 -12.68
N LEU A 216 -18.87 8.09 -13.74
CA LEU A 216 -18.70 6.63 -13.62
C LEU A 216 -17.61 6.26 -12.61
N TYR A 217 -16.51 7.02 -12.59
CA TYR A 217 -15.46 6.85 -11.59
C TYR A 217 -15.97 7.18 -10.18
N ASP A 218 -16.67 8.30 -10.00
CA ASP A 218 -17.26 8.71 -8.72
C ASP A 218 -18.25 7.67 -8.19
N ASP A 219 -19.09 7.10 -9.06
CA ASP A 219 -20.06 6.06 -8.70
C ASP A 219 -19.35 4.79 -8.23
N MET A 220 -18.32 4.36 -8.97
CA MET A 220 -17.51 3.20 -8.60
C MET A 220 -16.79 3.45 -7.26
N GLN A 221 -16.14 4.60 -7.08
CA GLN A 221 -15.49 4.96 -5.81
C GLN A 221 -16.49 5.05 -4.66
N SER A 222 -17.65 5.64 -4.91
CA SER A 222 -18.73 5.75 -3.92
C SER A 222 -19.25 4.38 -3.50
N TRP A 223 -19.39 3.46 -4.45
CA TRP A 223 -19.73 2.06 -4.17
C TRP A 223 -18.64 1.41 -3.34
N LEU A 224 -17.38 1.45 -3.78
CA LEU A 224 -16.25 0.86 -3.06
C LEU A 224 -16.16 1.37 -1.62
N ILE A 225 -16.09 2.70 -1.44
CA ILE A 225 -16.00 3.35 -0.12
C ILE A 225 -17.20 2.99 0.75
N GLY A 226 -18.41 2.97 0.17
CA GLY A 226 -19.63 2.57 0.88
C GLY A 226 -19.59 1.13 1.40
N HIS A 227 -18.76 0.28 0.81
CA HIS A 227 -18.57 -1.13 1.21
C HIS A 227 -17.27 -1.32 2.02
N ALA A 228 -16.66 -0.23 2.51
CA ALA A 228 -15.33 -0.23 3.15
C ALA A 228 -14.21 -0.84 2.29
N VAL A 229 -14.41 -0.91 0.98
CA VAL A 229 -13.39 -1.30 0.00
C VAL A 229 -12.76 -0.03 -0.53
N GLY A 230 -11.45 0.00 -0.71
CA GLY A 230 -10.89 1.16 -1.39
C GLY A 230 -10.94 2.45 -0.56
N MET A 231 -11.00 2.37 0.79
CA MET A 231 -11.16 3.56 1.64
C MET A 231 -10.02 4.56 1.42
N ARG A 232 -10.37 5.85 1.32
CA ARG A 232 -9.39 6.89 1.03
C ARG A 232 -8.35 7.00 2.13
N HIS A 233 -7.08 7.16 1.77
CA HIS A 233 -6.03 7.37 2.78
C HIS A 233 -6.35 8.53 3.74
N GLN A 234 -6.91 9.64 3.24
CA GLN A 234 -7.28 10.78 4.09
C GLN A 234 -8.46 10.46 5.02
N GLU A 235 -9.45 9.69 4.58
CA GLU A 235 -10.57 9.26 5.45
C GLU A 235 -10.08 8.32 6.55
N HIS A 236 -9.18 7.39 6.20
CA HIS A 236 -8.55 6.50 7.16
C HIS A 236 -7.68 7.26 8.17
N LYS A 237 -6.91 8.24 7.70
CA LYS A 237 -6.13 9.15 8.57
C LYS A 237 -7.03 9.93 9.52
N LEU A 238 -8.13 10.52 9.03
CA LEU A 238 -9.09 11.24 9.88
C LEU A 238 -9.77 10.30 10.89
N PHE A 239 -10.08 9.06 10.48
CA PHE A 239 -10.63 8.06 11.38
C PHE A 239 -9.62 7.64 12.46
N HIS A 240 -8.36 7.42 12.08
CA HIS A 240 -7.28 7.18 13.03
C HIS A 240 -7.10 8.37 13.99
N GLU A 241 -7.08 9.61 13.49
CA GLU A 241 -6.99 10.81 14.33
C GLU A 241 -8.19 10.92 15.29
N LEU A 242 -9.39 10.59 14.83
CA LEU A 242 -10.56 10.51 15.69
C LEU A 242 -10.38 9.45 16.77
N LEU A 243 -9.96 8.23 16.41
CA LEU A 243 -9.71 7.15 17.36
C LEU A 243 -8.64 7.53 18.39
N VAL A 244 -7.51 8.10 17.96
CA VAL A 244 -6.45 8.57 18.88
C VAL A 244 -6.92 9.72 19.77
N ARG A 245 -7.84 10.57 19.30
CA ARG A 245 -8.44 11.61 20.12
C ARG A 245 -9.44 11.06 21.12
N VAL A 246 -10.24 10.06 20.72
CA VAL A 246 -11.37 9.53 21.53
C VAL A 246 -10.97 8.44 22.52
N LEU A 247 -9.88 7.74 22.24
CA LEU A 247 -9.33 6.69 23.11
C LEU A 247 -8.38 7.30 24.15
N PRO A 248 -8.17 6.62 25.29
CA PRO A 248 -7.14 7.02 26.24
C PRO A 248 -5.74 6.98 25.59
N THR A 249 -4.74 7.56 26.25
CA THR A 249 -3.35 7.40 25.80
C THR A 249 -2.89 5.96 26.00
N ARG A 250 -1.92 5.52 25.19
CA ARG A 250 -1.31 4.19 25.37
C ARG A 250 -0.69 4.01 26.76
N GLU A 251 -0.15 5.08 27.34
CA GLU A 251 0.41 5.08 28.69
C GLU A 251 -0.67 4.80 29.74
N GLN A 252 -1.86 5.39 29.60
CA GLN A 252 -3.02 5.08 30.45
C GLN A 252 -3.44 3.62 30.28
N GLY A 253 -3.51 3.11 29.05
CA GLY A 253 -3.82 1.69 28.80
C GLY A 253 -2.78 0.73 29.38
N LEU A 254 -1.50 1.09 29.35
CA LEU A 254 -0.41 0.33 29.98
C LEU A 254 -0.47 0.38 31.52
N ALA A 255 -0.97 1.47 32.09
CA ALA A 255 -1.11 1.63 33.54
C ALA A 255 -2.27 0.81 34.13
N MET A 256 -3.17 0.28 33.30
CA MET A 256 -4.29 -0.55 33.76
C MET A 256 -3.83 -1.81 34.50
N ASN A 257 -4.66 -2.29 35.42
CA ASN A 257 -4.52 -3.63 35.98
C ASN A 257 -5.10 -4.66 34.99
N ALA A 258 -4.34 -5.71 34.68
CA ALA A 258 -4.80 -6.80 33.83
C ALA A 258 -5.61 -7.87 34.61
N GLU A 259 -5.63 -7.79 35.93
CA GLU A 259 -6.40 -8.68 36.79
C GLU A 259 -7.89 -8.62 36.47
N GLY A 260 -8.55 -9.78 36.60
CA GLY A 260 -9.97 -9.93 36.32
C GLY A 260 -10.32 -9.95 34.83
N PHE A 261 -9.37 -10.17 33.92
CA PHE A 261 -9.63 -10.34 32.47
C PHE A 261 -10.49 -9.22 31.89
N LEU A 262 -9.95 -8.01 31.80
CA LEU A 262 -10.69 -6.89 31.20
C LEU A 262 -11.10 -7.20 29.77
N VAL A 263 -12.36 -6.94 29.41
CA VAL A 263 -12.92 -7.25 28.08
C VAL A 263 -13.69 -6.04 27.55
N THR A 264 -13.48 -5.72 26.27
CA THR A 264 -14.31 -4.80 25.47
C THR A 264 -14.73 -5.51 24.19
N ALA A 265 -15.92 -5.19 23.67
CA ALA A 265 -16.34 -5.59 22.34
C ALA A 265 -16.25 -4.37 21.40
N ASN A 266 -15.58 -4.50 20.25
CA ASN A 266 -15.47 -3.38 19.33
C ASN A 266 -15.32 -3.82 17.87
N PRO A 267 -15.92 -3.08 16.92
CA PRO A 267 -15.71 -3.30 15.49
C PRO A 267 -14.32 -2.86 14.98
N ASN A 268 -13.57 -2.06 15.74
CA ASN A 268 -12.32 -1.43 15.31
C ASN A 268 -11.14 -1.86 16.20
N VAL A 269 -10.69 -3.11 16.05
CA VAL A 269 -9.71 -3.71 16.97
C VAL A 269 -8.32 -3.07 16.88
N GLY A 270 -7.88 -2.64 15.69
CA GLY A 270 -6.49 -2.23 15.43
C GLY A 270 -5.95 -1.17 16.41
N VAL A 271 -6.56 0.02 16.43
CA VAL A 271 -6.10 1.11 17.31
C VAL A 271 -6.39 0.79 18.79
N ILE A 272 -7.54 0.19 19.08
CA ILE A 272 -7.95 -0.12 20.46
C ILE A 272 -6.99 -1.11 21.10
N ALA A 273 -6.63 -2.20 20.43
CA ALA A 273 -5.67 -3.17 20.94
C ALA A 273 -4.26 -2.57 21.11
N TRP A 274 -3.89 -1.60 20.27
CA TRP A 274 -2.62 -0.87 20.42
C TRP A 274 -2.62 0.09 21.62
N VAL A 275 -3.74 0.77 21.88
CA VAL A 275 -3.89 1.69 23.02
C VAL A 275 -4.08 0.94 24.34
N LEU A 276 -4.85 -0.15 24.34
CA LEU A 276 -5.27 -0.91 25.52
C LEU A 276 -4.65 -2.32 25.53
N PRO A 277 -3.32 -2.47 25.65
CA PRO A 277 -2.65 -3.77 25.50
C PRO A 277 -2.97 -4.78 26.61
N LYS A 278 -3.68 -4.37 27.67
CA LYS A 278 -4.09 -5.20 28.81
C LYS A 278 -5.59 -5.55 28.79
N VAL A 279 -6.32 -5.12 27.76
CA VAL A 279 -7.75 -5.39 27.59
C VAL A 279 -7.93 -6.38 26.44
N ASN A 280 -8.70 -7.44 26.67
CA ASN A 280 -9.10 -8.37 25.63
C ASN A 280 -10.18 -7.71 24.76
N VAL A 281 -9.97 -7.69 23.45
CA VAL A 281 -10.88 -7.04 22.50
C VAL A 281 -11.59 -8.11 21.69
N ILE A 282 -12.92 -8.17 21.79
CA ILE A 282 -13.75 -9.01 20.92
C ILE A 282 -14.02 -8.23 19.63
N ASP A 283 -13.54 -8.76 18.50
CA ASP A 283 -13.75 -8.18 17.17
C ASP A 283 -15.16 -8.49 16.68
N THR A 284 -16.09 -7.55 16.88
CA THR A 284 -17.51 -7.76 16.58
C THR A 284 -17.82 -7.87 15.08
N LEU A 285 -16.83 -7.64 14.20
CA LEU A 285 -16.98 -7.77 12.75
C LEU A 285 -16.25 -9.01 12.21
N GLY A 286 -15.56 -9.77 13.07
CA GLY A 286 -14.97 -11.06 12.72
C GLY A 286 -13.77 -10.98 11.80
N LEU A 287 -13.05 -9.87 11.77
CA LEU A 287 -11.79 -9.78 11.01
C LEU A 287 -10.68 -10.59 11.69
N ASN A 288 -10.67 -10.63 13.02
CA ASN A 288 -9.65 -11.30 13.83
C ASN A 288 -10.23 -12.33 14.82
N ASP A 289 -11.54 -12.31 15.09
CA ASP A 289 -12.17 -13.27 15.98
C ASP A 289 -12.52 -14.57 15.26
N TYR A 290 -12.02 -15.70 15.77
CA TYR A 290 -12.16 -17.01 15.13
C TYR A 290 -13.62 -17.45 14.94
N VAL A 291 -14.45 -17.23 15.96
CA VAL A 291 -15.86 -17.66 15.96
C VAL A 291 -16.64 -16.78 15.00
N ILE A 292 -16.50 -15.47 15.13
CA ILE A 292 -17.26 -14.50 14.33
C ILE A 292 -16.87 -14.61 12.85
N ALA A 293 -15.59 -14.84 12.54
CA ALA A 293 -15.10 -15.07 11.17
C ALA A 293 -15.75 -16.27 10.45
N ARG A 294 -16.44 -17.16 11.19
CA ARG A 294 -17.09 -18.37 10.66
C ARG A 294 -18.62 -18.29 10.64
N VAL A 295 -19.22 -17.31 11.33
CA VAL A 295 -20.68 -17.07 11.31
C VAL A 295 -21.11 -16.68 9.90
N PRO A 296 -22.17 -17.27 9.31
CA PRO A 296 -22.64 -16.91 7.98
C PRO A 296 -22.69 -15.39 7.71
N VAL A 297 -22.30 -15.01 6.50
CA VAL A 297 -22.27 -13.62 6.06
C VAL A 297 -23.69 -13.08 5.97
N ASP A 298 -23.98 -11.99 6.69
CA ASP A 298 -25.19 -11.19 6.53
C ASP A 298 -24.94 -10.10 5.47
N SER A 299 -25.31 -10.40 4.23
CA SER A 299 -25.14 -9.49 3.09
C SER A 299 -26.08 -8.28 3.11
N SER A 300 -26.91 -8.09 4.14
CA SER A 300 -27.84 -6.97 4.22
C SER A 300 -27.14 -5.61 4.41
N THR A 301 -25.92 -5.62 4.97
CA THR A 301 -25.17 -4.38 5.26
C THR A 301 -24.37 -3.86 4.06
N GLY A 302 -23.89 -4.77 3.20
CA GLY A 302 -23.00 -4.45 2.09
C GLY A 302 -21.59 -4.00 2.53
N PHE A 303 -21.23 -4.03 3.80
CA PHE A 303 -19.87 -3.69 4.22
C PHE A 303 -18.95 -4.88 4.02
N MET A 304 -18.30 -4.97 2.85
CA MET A 304 -17.41 -6.08 2.53
C MET A 304 -16.41 -6.34 3.67
N ALA A 305 -16.28 -7.61 4.06
CA ALA A 305 -15.49 -8.09 5.20
C ALA A 305 -16.00 -7.73 6.61
N HIS A 306 -17.10 -6.98 6.73
CA HIS A 306 -17.72 -6.58 8.00
C HIS A 306 -19.20 -7.01 8.09
N GLU A 307 -19.57 -8.02 7.29
CA GLU A 307 -20.92 -8.59 7.20
C GLU A 307 -21.14 -9.74 8.18
N ARG A 308 -20.21 -9.98 9.11
CA ARG A 308 -20.36 -11.03 10.12
C ARG A 308 -20.66 -10.40 11.46
N HIS A 309 -21.51 -11.08 12.22
CA HIS A 309 -21.95 -10.65 13.54
C HIS A 309 -21.68 -11.75 14.56
N PRO A 310 -21.46 -11.38 15.84
CA PRO A 310 -21.37 -12.36 16.91
C PRO A 310 -22.63 -13.23 16.95
N PRO A 311 -22.49 -14.56 17.18
CA PRO A 311 -23.65 -15.37 17.51
C PRO A 311 -24.34 -14.84 18.77
N PRO A 312 -25.66 -15.03 18.92
CA PRO A 312 -26.37 -14.65 20.15
C PRO A 312 -25.69 -15.20 21.41
N GLY A 313 -25.45 -14.34 22.40
CA GLY A 313 -24.81 -14.70 23.67
C GLY A 313 -23.27 -14.75 23.64
N TYR A 314 -22.63 -14.70 22.46
CA TYR A 314 -21.17 -14.85 22.36
C TYR A 314 -20.44 -13.76 23.11
N VAL A 315 -20.79 -12.50 22.83
CA VAL A 315 -20.16 -11.34 23.47
C VAL A 315 -20.48 -11.34 24.96
N GLU A 316 -21.73 -11.62 25.33
CA GLU A 316 -22.21 -11.65 26.71
C GLU A 316 -21.50 -12.71 27.56
N CYS A 317 -21.10 -13.85 26.97
CA CYS A 317 -20.38 -14.91 27.66
C CYS A 317 -19.06 -14.44 28.27
N PHE A 318 -18.39 -13.47 27.63
CA PHE A 318 -17.13 -12.88 28.12
C PHE A 318 -17.36 -11.65 29.02
N ALA A 319 -18.60 -11.32 29.35
CA ALA A 319 -18.98 -10.21 30.23
C ALA A 319 -18.12 -8.93 30.01
N PRO A 320 -18.20 -8.27 28.84
CA PRO A 320 -17.45 -7.04 28.58
C PRO A 320 -17.73 -6.01 29.66
N ASN A 321 -16.67 -5.40 30.17
CA ASN A 321 -16.75 -4.47 31.29
C ASN A 321 -15.88 -3.23 31.11
N VAL A 322 -15.21 -3.11 29.96
CA VAL A 322 -14.46 -1.91 29.60
C VAL A 322 -15.23 -1.16 28.53
N GLU A 323 -15.43 0.13 28.76
CA GLU A 323 -16.07 1.04 27.83
C GLU A 323 -15.23 2.32 27.68
N VAL A 324 -15.28 2.94 26.50
CA VAL A 324 -14.68 4.26 26.28
C VAL A 324 -15.81 5.25 26.07
N ILE A 325 -16.04 6.11 27.06
CA ILE A 325 -17.05 7.18 27.03
C ILE A 325 -16.33 8.51 27.23
N ASP A 326 -16.58 9.49 26.35
CA ASP A 326 -16.06 10.87 26.48
C ASP A 326 -14.56 10.95 26.82
N LEU A 327 -13.73 10.21 26.08
CA LEU A 327 -12.26 10.14 26.28
C LEU A 327 -11.82 9.41 27.54
N GLN A 328 -12.76 8.92 28.34
CA GLN A 328 -12.49 8.23 29.59
C GLN A 328 -12.71 6.75 29.42
N LEU A 329 -11.74 6.01 29.94
CA LEU A 329 -11.83 4.58 30.06
C LEU A 329 -12.58 4.24 31.34
N LEU A 330 -13.75 3.64 31.19
CA LEU A 330 -14.59 3.23 32.31
C LEU A 330 -14.51 1.70 32.43
N VAL A 331 -14.14 1.24 33.63
CA VAL A 331 -14.16 -0.17 33.98
C VAL A 331 -15.35 -0.40 34.90
N HIS A 332 -16.36 -1.07 34.39
CA HIS A 332 -17.56 -1.40 35.13
C HIS A 332 -17.31 -2.62 36.02
N PRO A 333 -17.79 -2.62 37.28
CA PRO A 333 -17.76 -3.82 38.11
C PRO A 333 -18.68 -4.88 37.51
N ARG A 334 -18.23 -6.14 37.50
CA ARG A 334 -19.06 -7.26 37.07
C ARG A 334 -19.87 -7.81 38.25
N PRO A 335 -21.14 -8.21 38.05
CA PRO A 335 -21.89 -8.96 39.07
C PRO A 335 -21.25 -10.32 39.40
N VAL A 336 -20.61 -10.94 38.40
CA VAL A 336 -19.87 -12.20 38.51
C VAL A 336 -18.50 -12.00 37.89
N GLU A 337 -17.45 -12.36 38.61
CA GLU A 337 -16.08 -12.26 38.10
C GLU A 337 -15.89 -13.18 36.88
N LEU A 338 -15.24 -12.66 35.84
CA LEU A 338 -14.86 -13.46 34.68
C LEU A 338 -13.62 -14.27 35.06
N THR A 339 -13.71 -15.60 34.98
CA THR A 339 -12.60 -16.50 35.30
C THR A 339 -12.00 -17.11 34.04
N ALA A 340 -10.76 -17.60 34.12
CA ALA A 340 -10.12 -18.32 33.02
C ALA A 340 -10.94 -19.55 32.58
N ASP A 341 -11.50 -20.29 33.53
CA ASP A 341 -12.35 -21.45 33.24
C ASP A 341 -13.61 -21.04 32.47
N LYS A 342 -14.21 -19.90 32.83
CA LYS A 342 -15.38 -19.39 32.12
C LYS A 342 -15.04 -18.96 30.69
N ILE A 343 -13.90 -18.31 30.49
CA ILE A 343 -13.38 -17.95 29.16
C ILE A 343 -13.21 -19.21 28.31
N ALA A 344 -12.51 -20.23 28.85
CA ALA A 344 -12.27 -21.49 28.14
C ALA A 344 -13.58 -22.24 27.83
N GLU A 345 -14.57 -22.21 28.73
CA GLU A 345 -15.91 -22.76 28.49
C GLU A 345 -16.62 -22.03 27.33
N CYS A 346 -16.62 -20.69 27.33
CA CYS A 346 -17.18 -19.86 26.27
C CYS A 346 -16.51 -20.15 24.92
N GLU A 347 -15.17 -20.09 24.85
CA GLU A 347 -14.42 -20.36 23.63
C GLU A 347 -14.71 -21.75 23.07
N LYS A 348 -14.72 -22.78 23.94
CA LYS A 348 -15.03 -24.15 23.54
C LYS A 348 -16.45 -24.27 22.97
N HIS A 349 -17.45 -23.75 23.68
CA HIS A 349 -18.85 -23.81 23.26
C HIS A 349 -19.04 -23.18 21.87
N TYR A 350 -18.57 -21.94 21.70
CA TYR A 350 -18.78 -21.19 20.47
C TYR A 350 -17.88 -21.64 19.30
N THR A 351 -16.69 -22.17 19.58
CA THR A 351 -15.85 -22.82 18.56
C THR A 351 -16.50 -24.09 18.02
N GLN A 352 -17.13 -24.90 18.89
CA GLN A 352 -17.86 -26.11 18.47
C GLN A 352 -19.06 -25.78 17.59
N MET A 353 -19.80 -24.71 17.94
CA MET A 353 -20.90 -24.21 17.12
C MET A 353 -20.41 -23.66 15.77
N ALA A 354 -19.34 -22.86 15.76
CA ALA A 354 -18.74 -22.32 14.54
C ALA A 354 -18.14 -23.41 13.62
N SER A 355 -17.77 -24.57 14.17
CA SER A 355 -17.25 -25.71 13.41
C SER A 355 -18.35 -26.60 12.82
N ASN A 356 -19.58 -26.50 13.33
CA ASN A 356 -20.76 -27.26 12.89
C ASN A 356 -21.93 -26.30 12.63
N PRO A 357 -21.82 -25.40 11.64
CA PRO A 357 -22.74 -24.29 11.42
C PRO A 357 -24.14 -24.71 10.96
#